data_AF-V4PUR2-F1
#
_entry.id   AF-V4PUR2-F1
#
_cell.length_a   1.000
_cell.length_b   1.000
_cell.length_c   1.000
_cell.angle_alpha   90.00
_cell.angle_beta   90.00
_cell.angle_gamma   90.00
#
_symmetry.space_group_name_H-M   'P 1'
#
loop_
_entity.id
_entity.type
_entity.pdbx_description
1 polymer ?
#
loop_
_entity_poly.entity_id
_entity_poly.type
_entity_poly.pdbx_seq_one_letter_code
_entity_poly.pdbx_strand_id
1 'polypeptide(L)'
;MFKALPLVALLFAVSPAHAATLTALEQTHCRAVGQTLMRLGKAEAEVAALLKDKLGANASDKDKKTVADYQVLAESTLALGKSLEDTFTQATPPSVDDLRALEGAGMDSLTDAAQACTR
;
A
#
# COMPACT_ATOMS: atom_id res chain seq x y z
N MET A 1 12.81 13.85 -11.65
CA MET A 1 13.59 12.84 -10.92
C MET A 1 12.68 12.26 -9.84
N PHE A 2 11.99 11.16 -10.14
CA PHE A 2 11.17 10.47 -9.15
C PHE A 2 12.11 9.71 -8.23
N LYS A 3 12.29 10.24 -7.01
CA LYS A 3 13.03 9.58 -5.95
C LYS A 3 12.09 8.51 -5.39
N ALA A 4 11.94 7.40 -6.12
CA ALA A 4 11.23 6.22 -5.63
C ALA A 4 12.05 5.66 -4.47
N LEU A 5 11.75 6.12 -3.24
CA LEU A 5 12.24 5.46 -2.05
C LEU A 5 11.62 4.06 -2.01
N PRO A 6 12.41 3.03 -1.64
CA PRO A 6 12.00 1.65 -1.80
C PRO A 6 10.92 1.31 -0.78
N LEU A 7 9.66 1.28 -1.21
CA LEU A 7 8.59 0.53 -0.52
C LEU A 7 9.02 -0.93 -0.24
N VAL A 8 10.02 -1.43 -0.98
CA VAL A 8 10.68 -2.74 -0.81
C VAL A 8 11.35 -2.92 0.57
N ALA A 9 11.61 -1.85 1.35
CA ALA A 9 12.26 -1.94 2.66
C ALA A 9 11.27 -2.09 3.85
N LEU A 10 9.95 -2.18 3.61
CA LEU A 10 8.97 -2.38 4.66
C LEU A 10 8.79 -3.88 4.98
N LEU A 11 9.85 -4.54 5.48
CA LEU A 11 9.75 -5.84 6.14
C LEU A 11 9.27 -5.68 7.60
N PHE A 12 8.18 -4.94 7.81
CA PHE A 12 7.60 -4.79 9.14
C PHE A 12 6.44 -5.76 9.29
N ALA A 13 6.65 -6.81 10.08
CA ALA A 13 5.53 -7.53 10.66
C ALA A 13 4.78 -6.55 11.56
N VAL A 14 3.53 -6.24 11.24
CA VAL A 14 2.67 -5.44 12.12
C VAL A 14 2.55 -6.22 13.43
N SER A 15 3.14 -5.69 14.51
CA SER A 15 3.12 -6.38 15.80
C SER A 15 1.75 -6.22 16.45
N PRO A 16 1.06 -7.32 16.82
CA PRO A 16 -0.19 -7.23 17.59
C PRO A 16 0.00 -6.49 18.93
N ALA A 17 1.22 -6.51 19.48
CA ALA A 17 1.56 -5.79 20.70
C ALA A 17 1.57 -4.27 20.50
N HIS A 18 1.97 -3.79 19.32
CA HIS A 18 1.86 -2.37 18.95
C HIS A 18 0.41 -1.97 18.73
N ALA A 19 -0.36 -2.80 18.03
CA ALA A 19 -1.78 -2.52 17.80
C ALA A 19 -2.57 -2.33 19.12
N ALA A 20 -2.18 -3.03 20.19
CA ALA A 20 -2.81 -2.94 21.49
C ALA A 20 -2.49 -1.65 22.28
N THR A 21 -1.43 -0.91 21.94
CA THR A 21 -1.08 0.35 22.62
C THR A 21 -1.74 1.57 21.98
N LEU A 22 -2.21 1.44 20.75
CA LEU A 22 -2.89 2.50 20.01
C LEU A 22 -4.30 2.78 20.53
N THR A 23 -4.71 4.04 20.48
CA THR A 23 -6.10 4.45 20.75
C THR A 23 -7.06 3.90 19.69
N ALA A 24 -8.36 3.84 20.00
CA ALA A 24 -9.37 3.38 19.05
C ALA A 24 -9.39 4.22 17.74
N LEU A 25 -9.10 5.52 17.84
CA LEU A 25 -9.00 6.40 16.68
C LEU A 25 -7.78 6.05 15.82
N GLU A 26 -6.62 5.84 16.44
CA GLU A 26 -5.38 5.45 15.74
C GLU A 26 -5.51 4.07 15.09
N GLN A 27 -6.14 3.11 15.77
CA GLN A 27 -6.41 1.80 15.18
C GLN A 27 -7.35 1.90 13.96
N THR A 28 -8.38 2.74 14.04
CA THR A 28 -9.29 3.02 12.91
C THR A 28 -8.54 3.68 11.75
N HIS A 29 -7.66 4.63 12.05
CA HIS A 29 -6.79 5.25 11.05
C HIS A 29 -5.85 4.22 10.40
N CYS A 30 -5.23 3.33 11.17
CA CYS A 30 -4.35 2.30 10.64
C CYS A 30 -5.09 1.27 9.78
N ARG A 31 -6.34 0.94 10.13
CA ARG A 31 -7.23 0.19 9.26
C ARG A 31 -7.53 0.94 7.96
N ALA A 32 -7.77 2.24 8.01
CA ALA A 32 -8.00 3.10 6.84
C ALA A 32 -6.77 3.14 5.91
N VAL A 33 -5.57 3.25 6.48
CA VAL A 33 -4.29 3.18 5.74
C VAL A 33 -4.16 1.83 5.06
N GLY A 34 -4.44 0.73 5.77
CA GLY A 34 -4.43 -0.62 5.21
C GLY A 34 -5.36 -0.77 3.99
N GLN A 35 -6.61 -0.33 4.13
CA GLN A 35 -7.58 -0.35 3.04
C GLN A 35 -7.18 0.54 1.86
N THR A 36 -6.57 1.68 2.12
CA THR A 36 -6.08 2.60 1.08
C THR A 36 -4.92 1.97 0.30
N LEU A 37 -3.95 1.35 0.99
CA LEU A 37 -2.85 0.62 0.37
C LEU A 37 -3.35 -0.56 -0.46
N MET A 38 -4.38 -1.28 0.00
CA MET A 38 -4.99 -2.35 -0.80
C MET A 38 -5.62 -1.83 -2.10
N ARG A 39 -6.23 -0.64 -2.08
CA ARG A 39 -6.76 0.01 -3.30
C ARG A 39 -5.62 0.44 -4.23
N LEU A 40 -4.57 1.05 -3.67
CA LEU A 40 -3.40 1.46 -4.43
C LEU A 40 -2.71 0.27 -5.10
N GLY A 41 -2.46 -0.81 -4.37
CA GLY A 41 -1.82 -2.00 -4.93
C GLY A 41 -2.66 -2.68 -6.02
N LYS A 42 -4.00 -2.62 -5.94
CA LYS A 42 -4.87 -3.05 -7.07
C LYS A 42 -4.68 -2.16 -8.29
N ALA A 43 -4.66 -0.84 -8.11
CA ALA A 43 -4.44 0.10 -9.20
C ALA A 43 -3.05 -0.08 -9.83
N GLU A 44 -2.00 -0.31 -9.03
CA GLU A 44 -0.65 -0.63 -9.50
C GLU A 44 -0.62 -1.93 -10.33
N ALA A 45 -1.34 -2.97 -9.89
CA ALA A 45 -1.46 -4.22 -10.63
C ALA A 45 -2.19 -4.03 -11.97
N GLU A 46 -3.25 -3.21 -12.00
CA GLU A 46 -3.96 -2.84 -13.22
C GLU A 46 -3.07 -2.07 -14.19
N VAL A 47 -2.27 -1.12 -13.70
CA VAL A 47 -1.29 -0.40 -14.51
C VAL A 47 -0.24 -1.35 -15.08
N ALA A 48 0.28 -2.27 -14.28
CA ALA A 48 1.23 -3.28 -14.76
C ALA A 48 0.63 -4.17 -15.86
N ALA A 49 -0.64 -4.57 -15.70
CA ALA A 49 -1.36 -5.34 -16.71
C ALA A 49 -1.57 -4.55 -18.02
N LEU A 50 -1.98 -3.29 -17.92
CA LEU A 50 -2.14 -2.40 -19.07
C LEU A 50 -0.81 -2.14 -19.80
N LEU A 51 0.29 -1.96 -19.04
CA LEU A 51 1.63 -1.81 -19.62
C LEU A 51 2.05 -3.07 -20.37
N LYS A 52 1.87 -4.24 -19.75
CA LYS A 52 2.18 -5.53 -20.37
C LYS A 52 1.42 -5.74 -21.68
N ASP A 53 0.14 -5.41 -21.70
CA ASP A 53 -0.72 -5.51 -22.89
C ASP A 53 -0.27 -4.57 -24.01
N LYS A 54 -0.02 -3.29 -23.68
CA LYS A 54 0.41 -2.28 -24.66
C LYS A 54 1.81 -2.53 -25.24
N LEU A 55 2.73 -3.04 -24.45
CA LEU A 55 4.10 -3.32 -24.89
C LEU A 55 4.17 -4.55 -25.82
N GLY A 56 3.25 -5.50 -25.65
CA GLY A 56 3.16 -6.71 -26.46
C GLY A 56 4.42 -7.59 -26.42
N ALA A 57 4.53 -8.51 -27.37
CA ALA A 57 5.63 -9.50 -27.39
C ALA A 57 7.00 -8.91 -27.75
N ASN A 58 7.02 -7.74 -28.39
CA ASN A 58 8.25 -7.08 -28.89
C ASN A 58 8.83 -6.06 -27.90
N ALA A 59 8.33 -6.03 -26.66
CA ALA A 59 8.82 -5.18 -25.59
C ALA A 59 10.33 -5.37 -25.39
N SER A 60 11.06 -4.27 -25.18
CA SER A 60 12.47 -4.35 -24.82
C SER A 60 12.64 -5.00 -23.44
N ASP A 61 13.83 -5.53 -23.14
CA ASP A 61 14.09 -6.10 -21.81
C ASP A 61 13.95 -5.06 -20.69
N LYS A 62 14.20 -3.78 -20.99
CA LYS A 62 13.96 -2.68 -20.05
C LYS A 62 12.47 -2.48 -19.77
N ASP A 63 11.62 -2.61 -20.78
CA ASP A 63 10.17 -2.48 -20.62
C ASP A 63 9.60 -3.67 -19.84
N LYS A 64 10.06 -4.88 -20.15
CA LYS A 64 9.71 -6.10 -19.40
C LYS A 64 10.12 -5.99 -17.93
N LYS A 65 11.32 -5.46 -17.66
CA LYS A 65 11.78 -5.19 -16.31
C LYS A 65 10.89 -4.16 -15.61
N THR A 66 10.54 -3.08 -16.30
CA THR A 66 9.65 -2.05 -15.74
C THR A 66 8.30 -2.64 -15.35
N VAL A 67 7.69 -3.47 -16.20
CA VAL A 67 6.44 -4.18 -15.88
C VAL A 67 6.61 -5.07 -14.65
N ALA A 68 7.68 -5.84 -14.58
CA ALA A 68 7.96 -6.70 -13.43
C ALA A 68 8.14 -5.89 -12.13
N ASP A 69 8.84 -4.77 -12.19
CA ASP A 69 9.03 -3.88 -11.04
C ASP A 69 7.68 -3.32 -10.53
N TYR A 70 6.76 -2.94 -11.44
CA TYR A 70 5.40 -2.54 -11.06
C TYR A 70 4.58 -3.68 -10.45
N GLN A 71 4.74 -4.93 -10.93
CA GLN A 71 4.06 -6.08 -10.35
C GLN A 71 4.53 -6.36 -8.93
N VAL A 72 5.85 -6.34 -8.70
CA VAL A 72 6.42 -6.51 -7.36
C VAL A 72 5.96 -5.39 -6.42
N LEU A 73 5.92 -4.15 -6.91
CA LEU A 73 5.40 -3.02 -6.15
C LEU A 73 3.94 -3.27 -5.75
N ALA A 74 3.08 -3.59 -6.71
CA ALA A 74 1.67 -3.87 -6.47
C ALA A 74 1.45 -4.98 -5.43
N GLU A 75 2.18 -6.10 -5.55
CA GLU A 75 2.12 -7.22 -4.60
C GLU A 75 2.55 -6.79 -3.19
N SER A 76 3.64 -6.00 -3.08
CA SER A 76 4.13 -5.52 -1.80
C SER A 76 3.14 -4.55 -1.13
N THR A 77 2.56 -3.61 -1.90
CA THR A 77 1.56 -2.65 -1.42
C THR A 77 0.29 -3.38 -0.95
N LEU A 78 -0.17 -4.38 -1.71
CA LEU A 78 -1.31 -5.22 -1.35
C LEU A 78 -1.06 -6.00 -0.06
N ALA A 79 0.11 -6.62 0.06
CA ALA A 79 0.46 -7.44 1.22
C ALA A 79 0.52 -6.58 2.50
N LEU A 80 1.16 -5.40 2.44
CA LEU A 80 1.21 -4.47 3.56
C LEU A 80 -0.20 -3.98 3.94
N GLY A 81 -0.98 -3.56 2.93
CA GLY A 81 -2.35 -3.09 3.16
C GLY A 81 -3.23 -4.14 3.84
N LYS A 82 -3.15 -5.38 3.37
CA LYS A 82 -3.86 -6.52 3.97
C LYS A 82 -3.38 -6.81 5.39
N SER A 83 -2.07 -6.80 5.63
CA SER A 83 -1.52 -7.02 6.97
C SER A 83 -2.02 -5.98 7.97
N LEU A 84 -2.12 -4.71 7.56
CA LEU A 84 -2.67 -3.65 8.40
C LEU A 84 -4.18 -3.85 8.63
N GLU A 85 -4.95 -4.14 7.59
CA GLU A 85 -6.39 -4.41 7.74
C GLU A 85 -6.67 -5.59 8.67
N ASP A 86 -5.93 -6.70 8.51
CA ASP A 86 -6.07 -7.90 9.33
C ASP A 86 -5.69 -7.62 10.80
N THR A 87 -4.61 -6.86 11.03
CA THR A 87 -4.15 -6.51 12.39
C THR A 87 -5.13 -5.59 13.10
N PHE A 88 -5.70 -4.61 12.39
CA PHE A 88 -6.64 -3.63 12.93
C PHE A 88 -8.11 -4.00 12.64
N THR A 89 -8.40 -5.27 12.36
CA THR A 89 -9.75 -5.73 11.96
C THR A 89 -10.83 -5.46 13.02
N GLN A 90 -10.43 -5.44 14.29
CA GLN A 90 -11.30 -5.15 15.44
C GLN A 90 -11.59 -3.65 15.63
N ALA A 91 -10.84 -2.78 14.96
CA ALA A 91 -11.07 -1.34 15.00
C ALA A 91 -12.39 -0.99 14.28
N THR A 92 -12.95 0.18 14.59
CA THR A 92 -14.11 0.68 13.87
C THR A 92 -13.80 0.74 12.37
N PRO A 93 -14.72 0.30 11.49
CA PRO A 93 -14.52 0.47 10.05
C PRO A 93 -14.34 1.95 9.71
N PRO A 94 -13.35 2.31 8.89
CA PRO A 94 -13.12 3.71 8.51
C PRO A 94 -14.28 4.24 7.67
N SER A 95 -14.56 5.53 7.79
CA SER A 95 -15.58 6.17 6.96
C SER A 95 -15.08 6.37 5.53
N VAL A 96 -16.01 6.61 4.60
CA VAL A 96 -15.66 6.95 3.22
C VAL A 96 -14.81 8.22 3.14
N ASP A 97 -15.04 9.18 4.03
CA ASP A 97 -14.28 10.43 4.06
C ASP A 97 -12.86 10.23 4.60
N ASP A 98 -12.66 9.32 5.57
CA ASP A 98 -11.31 8.95 6.03
C ASP A 98 -10.48 8.33 4.90
N LEU A 99 -11.10 7.44 4.12
CA LEU A 99 -10.46 6.82 2.97
C LEU A 99 -10.15 7.86 1.88
N ARG A 100 -11.08 8.76 1.59
CA ARG A 100 -10.86 9.83 0.59
C ARG A 100 -9.76 10.79 1.03
N ALA A 101 -9.67 11.11 2.31
CA ALA A 101 -8.61 11.95 2.85
C ALA A 101 -7.23 11.31 2.66
N LEU A 102 -7.12 9.99 2.87
CA LEU A 102 -5.89 9.23 2.64
C LEU A 102 -5.56 9.07 1.14
N GLU A 103 -6.55 8.84 0.29
CA GLU A 103 -6.37 8.77 -1.16
C GLU A 103 -5.95 10.13 -1.76
N GLY A 104 -6.42 11.24 -1.16
CA GLY A 104 -6.02 12.59 -1.51
C GLY A 104 -4.70 13.03 -0.88
N ALA A 105 -4.19 12.29 0.11
CA ALA A 105 -2.89 12.53 0.69
C ALA A 105 -1.80 12.06 -0.28
N GLY A 106 -0.71 12.83 -0.38
CA GLY A 106 0.43 12.43 -1.22
C GLY A 106 1.01 11.09 -0.78
N MET A 107 1.69 10.39 -1.70
CA MET A 107 2.32 9.09 -1.45
C MET A 107 3.29 9.08 -0.26
N ASP A 108 4.00 10.19 -0.02
CA ASP A 108 4.90 10.33 1.13
C ASP A 108 4.13 10.27 2.45
N SER A 109 3.02 11.00 2.55
CA SER A 109 2.15 11.00 3.74
C SER A 109 1.51 9.63 3.98
N LEU A 110 1.09 8.94 2.92
CA LEU A 110 0.57 7.57 3.04
C LEU A 110 1.65 6.59 3.52
N THR A 111 2.88 6.77 3.05
CA THR A 111 4.03 5.96 3.48
C THR A 111 4.37 6.20 4.95
N ASP A 112 4.39 7.46 5.38
CA ASP A 112 4.64 7.83 6.79
C ASP A 112 3.54 7.28 7.71
N ALA A 113 2.28 7.37 7.28
CA ALA A 113 1.14 6.81 8.02
C ALA A 113 1.24 5.28 8.12
N ALA A 114 1.59 4.60 7.03
CA ALA A 114 1.81 3.15 7.03
C ALA A 114 2.95 2.77 7.99
N GLN A 115 4.05 3.51 8.00
CA GLN A 115 5.14 3.29 8.93
C GLN A 115 4.71 3.43 10.39
N ALA A 116 3.95 4.48 10.73
CA ALA A 116 3.44 4.70 12.08
C ALA A 116 2.55 3.54 12.57
N CYS A 117 1.81 2.92 11.66
CA CYS A 117 0.95 1.77 11.97
C CYS A 117 1.70 0.44 12.11
N THR A 118 2.96 0.37 11.67
CA THR A 118 3.78 -0.85 11.70
C THR A 118 4.84 -0.89 12.82
N ARG A 119 5.10 0.24 13.49
CA ARG A 119 6.25 0.42 14.40
C ARG A 119 5.87 0.37 15.87
#